data_AF-A0A109K4U3-F1
#
_entry.id   AF-A0A109K4U3-F1
#
_cell.length_a   1.000
_cell.length_b   1.000
_cell.length_c   1.000
_cell.angle_alpha   90.00
_cell.angle_beta   90.00
_cell.angle_gamma   90.00
#
_symmetry.space_group_name_H-M   'P 1'
#
loop_
_entity.id
_entity.type
_entity.pdbx_description
1 polymer ?
#
loop_
_entity_poly.entity_id
_entity_poly.type
_entity_poly.pdbx_seq_one_letter_code
_entity_poly.pdbx_strand_id
1 'polypeptide(L)' 'MAKKTTKKAAKPRAPRREWTKADVKELKAHSKARTPVAKISKLTKRSIGSLRQKALHLGIGLGHQR' A
#
# COMPACT_ATOMS: atom_id res chain seq x y z
N MET A 1 -25.60 24.81 23.80
CA MET A 1 -24.13 24.93 23.57
C MET A 1 -23.73 24.01 22.40
N ALA A 2 -23.70 24.53 21.17
CA ALA A 2 -23.40 23.74 19.98
C ALA A 2 -21.88 23.51 19.82
N LYS A 3 -21.44 22.25 19.80
CA LYS A 3 -20.02 21.88 19.58
C LYS A 3 -19.66 22.10 18.11
N LYS A 4 -18.86 23.14 17.83
CA LYS A 4 -18.30 23.44 16.51
C LYS A 4 -17.22 22.41 16.17
N THR A 5 -17.52 21.44 15.32
CA THR A 5 -16.54 20.47 14.81
C THR A 5 -15.60 21.18 13.81
N THR A 6 -14.36 21.41 14.20
CA THR A 6 -13.32 21.92 13.30
C THR A 6 -12.98 20.85 12.25
N LYS A 7 -13.40 21.07 11.00
CA LYS A 7 -12.99 20.25 9.85
C LYS A 7 -11.48 20.40 9.66
N LYS A 8 -10.70 19.39 10.05
CA LYS A 8 -9.28 19.32 9.69
C LYS A 8 -9.16 19.21 8.17
N ALA A 9 -8.49 20.18 7.54
CA ALA A 9 -8.21 20.16 6.11
C ALA A 9 -7.34 18.94 5.77
N ALA A 10 -7.78 18.14 4.79
CA ALA A 10 -7.04 16.99 4.33
C ALA A 10 -5.79 17.46 3.56
N LYS A 11 -4.60 16.97 3.96
CA LYS A 11 -3.36 17.22 3.21
C LYS A 11 -3.50 16.70 1.77
N PRO A 12 -2.96 17.41 0.77
CA PRO A 12 -3.01 16.97 -0.62
C PRO A 12 -2.40 15.57 -0.75
N ARG A 13 -3.09 14.71 -1.50
CA ARG A 13 -2.66 13.33 -1.73
C ARG A 13 -1.38 13.37 -2.55
N ALA A 14 -0.33 12.71 -2.08
CA ALA A 14 0.91 12.57 -2.84
C ALA A 14 0.61 11.98 -4.23
N PRO A 15 1.32 12.43 -5.29
CA PRO A 15 1.11 11.94 -6.64
C PRO A 15 1.23 10.41 -6.66
N ARG A 16 0.34 9.77 -7.41
CA ARG A 16 0.35 8.31 -7.56
C ARG A 16 1.64 7.93 -8.28
N ARG A 17 2.62 7.36 -7.56
CA ARG A 17 3.81 6.79 -8.17
C ARG A 17 3.41 5.65 -9.11
N GLU A 18 3.94 5.68 -10.31
CA GLU A 18 3.77 4.61 -11.29
C GLU A 18 4.42 3.32 -10.80
N TRP A 19 3.80 2.19 -11.13
CA TRP A 19 4.36 0.87 -10.84
C TRP A 19 5.36 0.50 -11.90
N THR A 20 6.63 0.40 -11.53
CA THR A 20 7.66 -0.12 -12.43
C THR A 20 7.58 -1.65 -12.51
N LYS A 21 8.17 -2.23 -13.56
CA LYS A 21 8.26 -3.69 -13.70
C LYS A 21 9.08 -4.32 -12.56
N ALA A 22 10.06 -3.62 -12.02
CA ALA A 22 10.85 -4.04 -10.87
C ALA A 22 9.98 -4.15 -9.61
N ASP A 23 9.18 -3.12 -9.31
CA ASP A 23 8.25 -3.15 -8.17
C ASP A 23 7.30 -4.35 -8.21
N VAL A 24 6.82 -4.71 -9.41
CA VAL A 24 5.91 -5.85 -9.59
C VAL A 24 6.61 -7.18 -9.35
N LYS A 25 7.87 -7.33 -9.79
CA LYS A 25 8.68 -8.52 -9.52
C LYS A 25 8.96 -8.67 -8.02
N GLU A 26 9.36 -7.59 -7.36
CA GLU A 26 9.58 -7.57 -5.92
C GLU A 26 8.29 -7.89 -5.15
N LEU A 27 7.15 -7.32 -5.55
CA LEU A 27 5.86 -7.59 -4.93
C LEU A 27 5.48 -9.07 -5.01
N LYS A 28 5.73 -9.72 -6.16
CA LYS A 28 5.50 -11.16 -6.34
C LYS A 28 6.46 -12.00 -5.49
N ALA A 29 7.73 -11.63 -5.41
CA ALA A 29 8.71 -12.31 -4.57
C ALA A 29 8.32 -12.23 -3.08
N HIS A 30 7.91 -11.05 -2.62
CA HIS A 30 7.45 -10.82 -1.25
C HIS A 30 6.16 -11.58 -0.89
N SER A 31 5.26 -11.76 -1.86
CA SER A 31 4.05 -12.59 -1.72
C SER A 31 4.43 -14.07 -1.50
N LYS A 32 5.31 -14.62 -2.35
CA LYS A 32 5.84 -16.00 -2.18
C LYS A 32 6.59 -16.18 -0.86
N ALA A 33 7.44 -15.22 -0.49
CA ALA A 33 8.22 -15.25 0.75
C ALA A 33 7.39 -14.95 2.01
N ARG A 34 6.06 -14.81 1.88
CA ARG A 34 5.13 -14.63 3.01
C ARG A 34 5.41 -13.39 3.87
N THR A 35 6.07 -12.38 3.30
CA THR A 35 6.52 -11.21 4.05
C THR A 35 5.36 -10.32 4.50
N PRO A 36 5.37 -9.81 5.76
CA PRO A 36 4.35 -8.89 6.25
C PRO A 36 4.30 -7.59 5.45
N VAL A 37 3.08 -7.12 5.14
CA VAL A 37 2.86 -5.89 4.35
C VAL A 37 3.51 -4.66 4.99
N ALA A 38 3.55 -4.62 6.32
CA ALA A 38 4.21 -3.55 7.08
C ALA A 38 5.72 -3.49 6.81
N LYS A 39 6.39 -4.64 6.61
CA LYS A 39 7.82 -4.68 6.26
C LYS A 39 8.03 -4.23 4.81
N ILE A 40 7.21 -4.71 3.88
CA ILE A 40 7.29 -4.31 2.46
C ILE A 40 7.09 -2.80 2.31
N SER A 41 6.13 -2.22 3.04
CA SER A 41 5.86 -0.78 3.02
C SER A 41 7.07 0.06 3.47
N LYS A 42 7.81 -0.40 4.47
CA LYS A 42 9.04 0.27 4.94
C LYS A 42 10.17 0.16 3.91
N LEU A 43 10.33 -1.01 3.28
CA LEU A 43 11.38 -1.26 2.29
C LEU A 43 11.14 -0.49 0.97
N THR A 44 9.95 -0.62 0.41
CA THR A 44 9.58 -0.05 -0.91
C THR A 44 9.15 1.42 -0.83
N LYS A 45 9.06 1.98 0.38
CA LYS A 45 8.48 3.32 0.66
C LYS A 45 7.10 3.52 0.00
N ARG A 46 6.36 2.43 -0.23
CA ARG A 46 4.98 2.41 -0.76
C ARG A 46 4.00 2.30 0.39
N SER A 47 2.81 2.87 0.23
CA SER A 47 1.77 2.73 1.24
C SER A 47 1.20 1.31 1.26
N ILE A 48 0.81 0.83 2.45
CA ILE A 48 0.17 -0.48 2.63
C ILE A 48 -1.06 -0.63 1.72
N GLY A 49 -1.88 0.43 1.61
CA GLY A 49 -3.05 0.45 0.74
C GLY A 49 -2.68 0.26 -0.73
N SER A 50 -1.64 0.95 -1.21
CA SER A 50 -1.18 0.80 -2.60
C SER A 50 -0.68 -0.62 -2.91
N LEU A 51 0.02 -1.25 -1.96
CA LEU A 51 0.52 -2.62 -2.09
C LEU A 51 -0.64 -3.62 -2.18
N ARG A 52 -1.65 -3.49 -1.31
CA ARG A 52 -2.86 -4.33 -1.34
C ARG A 52 -3.66 -4.14 -2.62
N GLN A 53 -3.88 -2.89 -3.03
CA GLN A 53 -4.58 -2.60 -4.27
C GLN A 53 -3.85 -3.22 -5.47
N LYS A 54 -2.52 -3.07 -5.56
CA LYS A 54 -1.75 -3.68 -6.64
C LYS A 54 -1.78 -5.20 -6.59
N ALA A 55 -1.70 -5.79 -5.39
CA ALA A 55 -1.79 -7.24 -5.20
C ALA A 55 -3.14 -7.80 -5.65
N LEU A 56 -4.24 -7.13 -5.30
CA LEU A 56 -5.60 -7.47 -5.75
C LEU A 56 -5.72 -7.42 -7.28
N HIS A 57 -5.22 -6.36 -7.92
CA HIS A 57 -5.21 -6.25 -9.38
C HIS A 57 -4.37 -7.33 -10.06
N LEU A 58 -3.36 -7.86 -9.38
CA LEU A 58 -2.49 -8.93 -9.87
C LEU A 58 -2.99 -10.33 -9.48
N GLY A 59 -4.08 -10.43 -8.71
CA GLY A 59 -4.62 -11.70 -8.23
C GLY A 59 -3.71 -12.45 -7.24
N ILE A 60 -2.80 -11.74 -6.55
CA ILE A 60 -1.89 -12.34 -5.58
C ILE A 60 -2.30 -11.98 -4.14
N GLY A 61 -2.31 -12.98 -3.25
CA GLY A 61 -2.45 -12.76 -1.82
C GLY A 61 -1.19 -12.09 -1.26
N LEU A 62 -1.36 -11.06 -0.42
CA LEU A 62 -0.24 -10.35 0.21
C LEU A 62 -0.32 -10.44 1.74
N GLY A 63 0.79 -10.80 2.38
CA GLY A 63 0.84 -10.92 3.84
C GLY A 63 -0.18 -11.94 4.36
N HIS A 64 -0.99 -11.55 5.34
CA HIS A 64 -1.95 -12.43 6.03
C HIS A 64 -3.22 -12.77 5.20
N GLN A 65 -3.45 -12.10 4.07
CA GLN A 65 -4.64 -12.25 3.21
C GLN A 65 -4.45 -13.30 2.10
N ARG A 66 -3.70 -14.36 2.36
CA ARG A 66 -3.38 -15.41 1.38
C ARG A 66 -3.65 -16.77 1.98
#